data_AF-A0A925FHW5-F1
#
_entry.id   AF-A0A925FHW5-F1
#
_cell.length_a   1.000
_cell.length_b   1.000
_cell.length_c   1.000
_cell.angle_alpha   90.00
_cell.angle_beta   90.00
_cell.angle_gamma   90.00
#
_symmetry.space_group_name_H-M   'P 1'
#
loop_
_entity.id
_entity.type
_entity.pdbx_description
1 polymer ?
#
loop_
_entity_poly.entity_id
_entity_poly.type
_entity_poly.pdbx_seq_one_letter_code
_entity_poly.pdbx_strand_id
1 'polypeptide(L)'
;MHEQLQARWTEIGDKIVLLAREFPEDKYDVAPAQGSRTFAEQLRHVAFWNEYTAKALKQENPDGGANEIPRSAAPTKARVIDAVERSFQGVAKQLTRMNGSTDAAAADTVVSFIEHNGEHYGQLVLYCRLNGIVPPASR
;
A
#
# COMPACT_ATOMS: atom_id res chain seq x y z
N MET A 1 21.70 2.66 4.69
CA MET A 1 20.56 3.27 3.97
C MET A 1 19.53 2.22 3.56
N HIS A 2 19.94 1.15 2.86
CA HIS A 2 19.06 0.04 2.46
C HIS A 2 18.21 -0.54 3.62
N GLU A 3 18.84 -0.92 4.74
CA GLU A 3 18.13 -1.52 5.88
C GLU A 3 17.09 -0.56 6.49
N GLN A 4 17.41 0.74 6.55
CA GLN A 4 16.45 1.75 7.02
C GLN A 4 15.25 1.86 6.08
N LEU A 5 15.47 1.86 4.77
CA LEU A 5 14.39 1.90 3.78
C LEU A 5 13.50 0.67 3.88
N GLN A 6 14.10 -0.53 3.99
CA GLN A 6 13.36 -1.77 4.15
C GLN A 6 12.55 -1.78 5.45
N ALA A 7 13.14 -1.35 6.56
CA ALA A 7 12.44 -1.28 7.85
C ALA A 7 11.24 -0.33 7.78
N ARG A 8 11.39 0.86 7.19
CA ARG A 8 10.29 1.84 7.04
C ARG A 8 9.20 1.34 6.09
N TRP A 9 9.59 0.70 5.00
CA TRP A 9 8.65 0.07 4.06
C TRP A 9 7.82 -1.02 4.71
N THR A 10 8.46 -1.91 5.48
CA THR A 10 7.76 -2.95 6.25
C THR A 10 6.85 -2.35 7.32
N GLU A 11 7.31 -1.35 8.06
CA GLU A 11 6.53 -0.70 9.13
C GLU A 11 5.20 -0.12 8.60
N ILE A 12 5.22 0.60 7.47
CA ILE A 12 3.99 1.15 6.89
C ILE A 12 3.10 0.06 6.28
N GLY A 13 3.70 -0.95 5.66
CA GLY A 13 2.99 -2.10 5.11
C GLY A 13 2.21 -2.87 6.16
N ASP A 14 2.85 -3.19 7.30
CA ASP A 14 2.22 -3.90 8.41
C ASP A 14 1.01 -3.15 8.96
N LYS A 15 1.12 -1.81 9.09
CA LYS A 15 0.01 -0.95 9.53
C LYS A 15 -1.18 -1.00 8.58
N ILE A 16 -0.94 -0.92 7.27
CA ILE A 16 -2.00 -0.96 6.25
C ILE A 16 -2.64 -2.36 6.19
N VAL A 17 -1.84 -3.42 6.20
CA VAL A 17 -2.34 -4.81 6.17
C VAL A 17 -3.19 -5.12 7.40
N LEU A 18 -2.75 -4.68 8.59
CA LEU A 18 -3.50 -4.86 9.82
C LEU A 18 -4.84 -4.12 9.78
N LEU A 19 -4.85 -2.86 9.31
CA LEU A 19 -6.08 -2.11 9.11
C LEU A 19 -7.03 -2.81 8.14
N ALA A 20 -6.52 -3.30 7.01
CA ALA A 20 -7.33 -4.03 6.05
C ALA A 20 -7.99 -5.26 6.70
N ARG A 21 -7.19 -6.09 7.40
CA ARG A 21 -7.71 -7.29 8.07
C ARG A 21 -8.83 -6.97 9.07
N GLU A 22 -8.66 -5.91 9.87
CA GLU A 22 -9.61 -5.57 10.93
C GLU A 22 -10.83 -4.75 10.49
N PHE A 23 -10.78 -4.08 9.32
CA PHE A 23 -11.91 -3.27 8.86
C PHE A 23 -13.10 -4.16 8.45
N PRO A 24 -14.35 -3.86 8.83
CA PRO A 24 -15.52 -4.70 8.54
C PRO A 24 -15.74 -4.89 7.04
N GLU A 25 -15.98 -6.14 6.62
CA GLU A 25 -16.12 -6.49 5.21
C GLU A 25 -17.32 -5.82 4.54
N ASP A 26 -18.43 -5.68 5.25
CA ASP A 26 -19.64 -4.98 4.80
C ASP A 26 -19.41 -3.49 4.51
N LYS A 27 -18.26 -2.94 4.94
CA LYS A 27 -17.88 -1.54 4.76
C LYS A 27 -16.78 -1.32 3.72
N TYR A 28 -16.23 -2.38 3.13
CA TYR A 28 -15.12 -2.28 2.17
C TYR A 28 -15.45 -1.42 0.95
N ASP A 29 -16.69 -1.53 0.46
CA ASP A 29 -17.15 -0.81 -0.73
C ASP A 29 -17.84 0.54 -0.38
N VAL A 30 -17.62 1.08 0.82
CA VAL A 30 -18.18 2.37 1.26
C VAL A 30 -17.13 3.47 1.18
N ALA A 31 -17.50 4.60 0.56
CA ALA A 31 -16.70 5.82 0.52
C ALA A 31 -17.19 6.82 1.59
N PRO A 32 -16.29 7.57 2.26
CA PRO A 32 -16.65 8.50 3.32
C PRO A 32 -17.25 9.81 2.80
N ALA A 33 -17.00 10.14 1.53
CA ALA A 33 -17.50 11.34 0.88
C ALA A 33 -17.66 11.09 -0.63
N GLN A 34 -18.53 11.87 -1.27
CA GLN A 34 -18.67 11.85 -2.72
C GLN A 34 -17.33 12.17 -3.40
N GLY A 35 -16.97 11.40 -4.42
CA GLY A 35 -15.72 11.56 -5.16
C GLY A 35 -14.48 10.99 -4.47
N SER A 36 -14.61 10.47 -3.24
CA SER A 36 -13.54 9.71 -2.58
C SER A 36 -13.59 8.24 -3.00
N ARG A 37 -12.42 7.59 -2.99
CA ARG A 37 -12.32 6.13 -3.13
C ARG A 37 -13.06 5.41 -1.99
N THR A 38 -13.57 4.23 -2.25
CA THR A 38 -13.98 3.29 -1.19
C THR A 38 -12.76 2.74 -0.44
N PHE A 39 -12.97 2.10 0.72
CA PHE A 39 -11.87 1.49 1.47
C PHE A 39 -11.12 0.44 0.62
N ALA A 40 -11.86 -0.36 -0.15
CA ALA A 40 -11.29 -1.37 -1.04
C ALA A 40 -10.53 -0.75 -2.23
N GLU A 41 -11.02 0.37 -2.79
CA GLU A 41 -10.32 1.10 -3.86
C GLU A 41 -9.01 1.71 -3.36
N GLN A 42 -8.99 2.25 -2.14
CA GLN A 42 -7.75 2.74 -1.50
C GLN A 42 -6.69 1.63 -1.41
N LEU A 43 -7.09 0.43 -0.98
CA LEU A 43 -6.18 -0.71 -0.88
C LEU A 43 -5.73 -1.23 -2.26
N ARG A 44 -6.61 -1.26 -3.27
CA ARG A 44 -6.24 -1.63 -4.65
C ARG A 44 -5.30 -0.61 -5.29
N HIS A 45 -5.48 0.67 -4.98
CA HIS A 45 -4.59 1.75 -5.40
C HIS A 45 -3.19 1.59 -4.76
N VAL A 46 -3.12 1.36 -3.45
CA VAL A 46 -1.86 1.05 -2.74
C VAL A 46 -1.17 -0.18 -3.37
N ALA A 47 -1.92 -1.25 -3.62
CA ALA A 47 -1.36 -2.46 -4.21
C ALA A 47 -0.76 -2.21 -5.60
N PHE A 48 -1.47 -1.45 -6.45
CA PHE A 48 -0.98 -1.06 -7.78
C PHE A 48 0.31 -0.25 -7.72
N TRP A 49 0.36 0.79 -6.88
CA TRP A 49 1.53 1.65 -6.81
C TRP A 49 2.74 0.96 -6.20
N ASN A 50 2.55 0.04 -5.27
CA ASN A 50 3.64 -0.82 -4.80
C ASN A 50 4.17 -1.77 -5.89
N GLU A 51 3.31 -2.31 -6.75
CA GLU A 51 3.75 -3.08 -7.93
C GLU A 51 4.51 -2.20 -8.93
N TYR A 52 4.05 -0.97 -9.15
CA TYR A 52 4.77 0.04 -9.93
C TYR A 52 6.16 0.29 -9.35
N THR A 53 6.27 0.54 -8.04
CA THR A 53 7.56 0.75 -7.35
C THR A 53 8.49 -0.45 -7.55
N ALA A 54 7.98 -1.68 -7.40
CA ALA A 54 8.79 -2.88 -7.57
C ALA A 54 9.35 -3.02 -8.99
N LYS A 55 8.61 -2.57 -10.02
CA LYS A 55 9.05 -2.53 -11.42
C LYS A 55 10.05 -1.39 -11.65
N ALA A 56 9.77 -0.19 -11.15
CA ALA A 56 10.67 0.95 -11.24
C ALA A 56 12.05 0.66 -10.62
N LEU A 57 12.09 -0.03 -9.48
CA LEU A 57 13.33 -0.47 -8.83
C LEU A 57 14.10 -1.56 -9.60
N LYS A 58 13.49 -2.17 -10.60
CA LYS A 58 14.18 -3.04 -11.58
C LYS A 58 14.60 -2.29 -12.83
N GLN A 59 14.44 -0.96 -12.85
CA GLN A 59 14.65 -0.12 -14.02
C GLN A 59 13.73 -0.50 -15.20
N GLU A 60 12.60 -1.13 -14.89
CA GLU A 60 11.49 -1.23 -15.83
C GLU A 60 10.83 0.16 -15.91
N ASN A 61 10.20 0.51 -17.03
CA ASN A 61 9.44 1.75 -17.19
C ASN A 61 7.93 1.44 -17.05
N PRO A 62 7.42 1.21 -15.83
CA PRO A 62 6.03 0.83 -15.62
C PRO A 62 5.08 1.97 -16.01
N ASP A 63 3.93 1.60 -16.58
CA ASP A 63 2.83 2.53 -16.81
C ASP A 63 2.05 2.77 -15.52
N GLY A 64 1.80 4.05 -15.21
CA GLY A 64 0.99 4.49 -14.08
C GLY A 64 -0.48 4.77 -14.44
N GLY A 65 -0.85 4.68 -15.72
CA GLY A 65 -2.15 5.11 -16.23
C GLY A 65 -3.36 4.41 -15.61
N ALA A 66 -3.22 3.13 -15.25
CA ALA A 66 -4.30 2.37 -14.61
C ALA A 66 -4.62 2.86 -13.19
N ASN A 67 -3.63 3.38 -12.46
CA ASN A 67 -3.75 4.00 -11.13
C ASN A 67 -4.39 3.14 -10.01
N GLU A 68 -4.82 1.91 -10.26
CA GLU A 68 -5.28 0.93 -9.29
C GLU A 68 -5.38 -0.46 -9.92
N ILE A 69 -5.35 -1.51 -9.09
CA ILE A 69 -5.64 -2.87 -9.55
C ILE A 69 -7.15 -2.95 -9.85
N PRO A 70 -7.56 -3.52 -11.00
CA PRO A 70 -8.98 -3.61 -11.34
C PRO A 70 -9.74 -4.49 -10.33
N ARG A 71 -10.99 -4.13 -10.02
CA ARG A 71 -11.85 -4.91 -9.11
C ARG A 71 -11.95 -6.38 -9.52
N SER A 72 -11.92 -6.69 -10.82
CA SER A 72 -11.95 -8.08 -11.32
C SER A 72 -10.74 -8.93 -10.87
N ALA A 73 -9.57 -8.32 -10.63
CA ALA A 73 -8.39 -9.02 -10.14
C ALA A 73 -8.42 -9.23 -8.62
N ALA A 74 -9.07 -8.33 -7.88
CA ALA A 74 -9.24 -8.39 -6.42
C ALA A 74 -10.69 -8.08 -6.00
N PRO A 75 -11.63 -9.02 -6.23
CA PRO A 75 -13.07 -8.75 -6.08
C PRO A 75 -13.60 -8.84 -4.65
N THR A 76 -12.86 -9.50 -3.74
CA THR A 76 -13.28 -9.74 -2.36
C THR A 76 -12.29 -9.14 -1.37
N LYS A 77 -12.72 -8.91 -0.12
CA LYS A 77 -11.84 -8.45 0.98
C LYS A 77 -10.56 -9.29 1.06
N ALA A 78 -10.70 -10.62 1.02
CA ALA A 78 -9.57 -11.53 1.07
C ALA A 78 -8.60 -11.33 -0.11
N ARG A 79 -9.11 -11.16 -1.33
CA ARG A 79 -8.28 -10.93 -2.52
C ARG A 79 -7.62 -9.55 -2.53
N VAL A 80 -8.28 -8.54 -1.96
CA VAL A 80 -7.70 -7.20 -1.77
C VAL A 80 -6.54 -7.24 -0.76
N ILE A 81 -6.74 -7.87 0.41
CA ILE A 81 -5.68 -8.03 1.43
C ILE A 81 -4.48 -8.78 0.83
N ASP A 82 -4.74 -9.90 0.14
CA ASP A 82 -3.72 -10.71 -0.53
C ASP A 82 -2.95 -9.92 -1.61
N ALA A 83 -3.62 -9.02 -2.35
CA ALA A 83 -2.94 -8.12 -3.29
C ALA A 83 -2.03 -7.10 -2.58
N VAL A 84 -2.49 -6.49 -1.49
CA VAL A 84 -1.69 -5.54 -0.70
C VAL A 84 -0.48 -6.22 -0.07
N GLU A 85 -0.64 -7.38 0.55
CA GLU A 85 0.46 -8.12 1.16
C GLU A 85 1.53 -8.49 0.13
N ARG A 86 1.12 -9.02 -1.02
CA ARG A 86 2.05 -9.35 -2.10
C ARG A 86 2.78 -8.12 -2.64
N SER A 87 2.11 -6.98 -2.76
CA SER A 87 2.73 -5.77 -3.32
C SER A 87 3.82 -5.23 -2.39
N PHE A 88 3.58 -5.18 -1.07
CA PHE A 88 4.59 -4.81 -0.08
C PHE A 88 5.77 -5.79 -0.07
N GLN A 89 5.49 -7.10 -0.11
CA GLN A 89 6.53 -8.13 -0.18
C GLN A 89 7.36 -8.03 -1.48
N GLY A 90 6.73 -7.65 -2.60
CA GLY A 90 7.40 -7.47 -3.88
C GLY A 90 8.51 -6.42 -3.81
N VAL A 91 8.19 -5.25 -3.26
CA VAL A 91 9.17 -4.17 -3.07
C VAL A 91 10.23 -4.55 -2.03
N ALA A 92 9.84 -5.16 -0.90
CA ALA A 92 10.81 -5.59 0.13
C ALA A 92 11.82 -6.63 -0.41
N LYS A 93 11.37 -7.57 -1.25
CA LYS A 93 12.24 -8.52 -1.95
C LYS A 93 13.18 -7.81 -2.92
N GLN A 94 12.69 -6.78 -3.63
CA GLN A 94 13.52 -6.03 -4.56
C GLN A 94 14.60 -5.21 -3.83
N LEU A 95 14.24 -4.54 -2.73
CA LEU A 95 15.19 -3.87 -1.85
C LEU A 95 16.29 -4.84 -1.39
N THR A 96 15.90 -6.00 -0.86
CA THR A 96 16.84 -7.04 -0.41
C THR A 96 17.81 -7.45 -1.51
N ARG A 97 17.33 -7.62 -2.75
CA ARG A 97 18.17 -7.99 -3.90
C ARG A 97 19.18 -6.93 -4.29
N MET A 98 18.85 -5.65 -4.08
CA MET A 98 19.78 -4.56 -4.34
C MET A 98 20.96 -4.54 -3.37
N ASN A 99 20.83 -5.18 -2.19
CA ASN A 99 21.92 -5.50 -1.26
C ASN A 99 23.00 -4.40 -1.10
N GLY A 100 22.58 -3.16 -0.80
CA GLY A 100 23.49 -2.02 -0.60
C GLY A 100 23.82 -1.20 -1.85
N SER A 101 23.42 -1.64 -3.04
CA SER A 101 23.52 -0.89 -4.31
C SER A 101 22.31 0.01 -4.57
N THR A 102 21.63 0.48 -3.52
CA THR A 102 20.56 1.47 -3.66
C THR A 102 21.19 2.84 -3.95
N ASP A 103 21.25 3.20 -5.23
CA ASP A 103 21.65 4.54 -5.64
C ASP A 103 20.64 5.60 -5.18
N ALA A 104 20.97 6.88 -5.40
CA ALA A 104 20.15 7.99 -4.95
C ALA A 104 18.75 7.99 -5.60
N ALA A 105 18.64 7.60 -6.88
CA ALA A 105 17.35 7.60 -7.59
C ALA A 105 16.42 6.48 -7.08
N ALA A 106 16.96 5.29 -6.82
CA ALA A 106 16.22 4.21 -6.21
C ALA A 106 15.84 4.52 -4.76
N ALA A 107 16.72 5.15 -4.00
CA ALA A 107 16.42 5.59 -2.63
C ALA A 107 15.28 6.61 -2.62
N ASP A 108 15.35 7.63 -3.50
CA ASP A 108 14.30 8.64 -3.68
C ASP A 108 12.95 8.00 -4.03
N THR A 109 12.94 7.10 -5.03
CA THR A 109 11.74 6.34 -5.40
C THR A 109 11.11 5.61 -4.21
N VAL A 110 11.92 4.93 -3.39
CA VAL A 110 11.41 4.19 -2.22
C VAL A 110 10.86 5.15 -1.17
N VAL A 111 11.55 6.26 -0.91
CA VAL A 111 11.09 7.28 0.04
C VAL A 111 9.75 7.86 -0.41
N SER A 112 9.60 8.24 -1.69
CA SER A 112 8.35 8.77 -2.22
C SER A 112 7.18 7.80 -2.05
N PHE A 113 7.40 6.49 -2.25
CA PHE A 113 6.34 5.51 -2.07
C PHE A 113 6.12 5.10 -0.62
N ILE A 114 7.08 5.28 0.29
CA ILE A 114 6.81 5.21 1.74
C ILE A 114 5.88 6.36 2.14
N GLU A 115 6.15 7.57 1.65
CA GLU A 115 5.30 8.75 1.89
C GLU A 115 3.88 8.54 1.34
N HIS A 116 3.75 8.13 0.08
CA HIS A 116 2.47 7.78 -0.56
C HIS A 116 1.67 6.75 0.26
N ASN A 117 2.32 5.67 0.71
CA ASN A 117 1.69 4.69 1.59
C ASN A 117 1.27 5.32 2.93
N GLY A 118 2.06 6.25 3.47
CA GLY A 118 1.73 7.05 4.65
C GLY A 118 0.46 7.90 4.48
N GLU A 119 0.30 8.56 3.33
CA GLU A 119 -0.90 9.33 2.99
C GLU A 119 -2.15 8.44 2.97
N HIS A 120 -2.05 7.29 2.30
CA HIS A 120 -3.15 6.33 2.24
C HIS A 120 -3.44 5.70 3.60
N TYR A 121 -2.44 5.40 4.41
CA TYR A 121 -2.65 4.95 5.79
C TYR A 121 -3.42 6.00 6.61
N GLY A 122 -3.06 7.28 6.51
CA GLY A 122 -3.79 8.37 7.17
C GLY A 122 -5.26 8.44 6.73
N GLN A 123 -5.53 8.25 5.44
CA GLN A 123 -6.89 8.14 4.93
C GLN A 123 -7.61 6.92 5.52
N LEU A 124 -7.04 5.71 5.45
CA LEU A 124 -7.64 4.48 5.99
C LEU A 124 -7.93 4.56 7.50
N VAL A 125 -7.10 5.27 8.27
CA VAL A 125 -7.33 5.59 9.68
C VAL A 125 -8.63 6.39 9.87
N LEU A 126 -8.88 7.39 9.01
CA LEU A 126 -10.14 8.15 9.07
C LEU A 126 -11.35 7.27 8.77
N TYR A 127 -11.25 6.31 7.83
CA TYR A 127 -12.35 5.39 7.53
C TYR A 127 -12.69 4.54 8.76
N CYS A 128 -11.68 4.10 9.52
CA CYS A 128 -11.90 3.40 10.80
C CYS A 128 -12.64 4.29 11.79
N ARG A 129 -12.17 5.52 12.02
CA ARG A 129 -12.76 6.44 13.00
C ARG A 129 -14.19 6.84 12.65
N LEU A 130 -14.47 7.11 11.38
CA LEU A 130 -15.83 7.39 10.88
C LEU A 130 -16.79 6.21 11.08
N ASN A 131 -16.25 5.00 11.24
CA ASN A 131 -17.01 3.77 11.46
C ASN A 131 -16.96 3.27 12.91
N GLY A 132 -16.52 4.10 13.86
CA GLY A 132 -16.47 3.77 15.28
C GLY A 132 -15.37 2.77 15.66
N ILE A 133 -14.40 2.54 14.78
CA ILE A 133 -13.31 1.58 14.98
C ILE A 133 -12.07 2.34 15.45
N VAL A 134 -11.44 1.86 16.53
CA VAL A 134 -10.12 2.34 16.94
C VAL A 134 -9.05 1.68 16.04
N PRO A 135 -8.31 2.45 15.22
CA PRO A 135 -7.22 1.94 14.40
C PRO A 135 -6.23 1.13 15.24
N PRO A 136 -5.82 -0.07 14.79
CA PRO A 136 -5.03 -1.00 15.60
C PRO A 136 -3.73 -0.42 16.16
N ALA A 137 -3.01 0.38 15.35
CA ALA A 137 -1.75 1.01 15.77
C ALA A 137 -1.91 2.20 16.75
N SER A 138 -3.15 2.56 17.11
CA SER A 138 -3.47 3.65 18.04
C SER A 138 -4.27 3.18 19.26
N ARG A 139 -4.29 1.86 19.51
CA ARG A 139 -4.91 1.27 20.70
C ARG A 139 -4.04 1.44 21.94
#